data_AF-A0A0L0FB80-F1
#
_entry.id   AF-A0A0L0FB80-F1
#
_cell.length_a   1.000
_cell.length_b   1.000
_cell.length_c   1.000
_cell.angle_alpha   90.00
_cell.angle_beta   90.00
_cell.angle_gamma   90.00
#
_symmetry.space_group_name_H-M   'P 1'
#
loop_
_entity.id
_entity.type
_entity.pdbx_description
1 polymer ?
#
loop_
_entity_poly.entity_id
_entity_poly.type
_entity_poly.pdbx_seq_one_letter_code
_entity_poly.pdbx_strand_id
1 'polypeptide(L)' 'MSTIARAGKRLLIAIGGNSIIKNPKKTSIAEQAETIKVTAMKIATLVTQRGYEVAITHGNGPQ' A
#
# COMPACT_ATOMS: atom_id res chain seq x y z
N MET A 1 -23.09 -0.99 27.25
CA MET A 1 -22.91 -0.08 26.10
C MET A 1 -21.56 -0.38 25.49
N SER A 2 -21.53 -1.05 24.33
CA SER A 2 -20.28 -1.41 23.65
C SER A 2 -19.89 -0.25 22.75
N THR A 3 -18.91 0.54 23.17
CA THR A 3 -18.30 1.62 22.39
C THR A 3 -17.37 1.02 21.33
N ILE A 4 -17.91 0.29 20.35
CA ILE A 4 -17.16 0.04 19.13
C ILE A 4 -17.19 1.38 18.40
N ALA A 5 -16.10 2.14 18.52
CA ALA A 5 -15.85 3.29 17.66
C ALA A 5 -16.23 2.87 16.24
N ARG A 6 -17.04 3.66 15.54
CA ARG A 6 -17.34 3.37 14.12
C ARG A 6 -16.03 3.49 13.35
N ALA A 7 -15.34 2.36 13.26
CA ALA A 7 -14.22 2.09 12.40
C ALA A 7 -14.56 2.60 11.01
N GLY A 8 -13.63 3.31 10.38
CA GLY A 8 -13.75 3.72 8.99
C GLY A 8 -14.10 2.50 8.11
N LYS A 9 -14.70 2.71 6.94
CA LYS A 9 -14.95 1.59 6.02
C LYS A 9 -13.63 0.83 5.80
N ARG A 10 -13.67 -0.50 5.81
CA ARG A 10 -12.48 -1.32 5.63
C ARG A 10 -12.19 -1.54 4.15
N LEU A 11 -10.93 -1.40 3.76
CA LEU A 11 -10.44 -1.58 2.41
C LEU A 11 -9.25 -2.55 2.40
N LEU A 12 -9.39 -3.67 1.69
CA LEU A 12 -8.29 -4.58 1.39
C LEU A 12 -7.70 -4.19 0.03
N ILE A 13 -6.41 -3.86 0.00
CA ILE A 13 -5.69 -3.49 -1.22
C ILE A 13 -4.65 -4.56 -1.51
N ALA A 14 -4.79 -5.22 -2.67
CA ALA A 14 -3.75 -6.08 -3.22
C ALA A 14 -2.90 -5.28 -4.22
N ILE A 15 -1.61 -5.10 -3.92
CA ILE A 15 -0.66 -4.45 -4.83
C ILE A 15 0.16 -5.50 -5.59
N GLY A 16 0.43 -5.23 -6.87
CA GLY A 16 1.25 -6.12 -7.71
C GLY A 16 2.76 -5.86 -7.56
N GLY A 17 3.59 -6.71 -8.17
CA GLY A 17 5.05 -6.58 -8.13
C GLY A 17 5.56 -5.22 -8.65
N ASN A 18 4.83 -4.58 -9.57
CA ASN A 18 5.14 -3.24 -10.11
C ASN A 18 5.07 -2.13 -9.05
N SER A 19 4.43 -2.38 -7.91
CA SER A 19 4.39 -1.45 -6.77
C SER A 19 5.65 -1.52 -5.89
N ILE A 20 6.53 -2.46 -6.17
CA ILE A 20 7.82 -2.67 -5.48
C ILE A 20 8.97 -2.55 -6.48
N ILE A 21 8.86 -3.15 -7.67
CA ILE A 21 9.84 -3.09 -8.76
C ILE A 21 9.18 -2.50 -10.00
N LYS A 22 9.47 -1.24 -10.31
CA LYS A 22 8.94 -0.57 -11.50
C LYS A 22 9.62 -1.00 -12.80
N ASN A 23 10.90 -1.37 -12.72
CA ASN A 23 11.70 -1.82 -13.85
C ASN A 23 12.51 -3.07 -13.44
N PRO A 24 12.27 -4.24 -14.05
CA PRO A 24 12.98 -5.48 -13.71
C PRO A 24 14.50 -5.42 -13.89
N LYS A 25 15.02 -4.46 -14.65
CA LYS A 25 16.47 -4.22 -14.82
C LYS A 25 17.07 -3.30 -13.75
N LYS A 26 16.25 -2.73 -12.87
CA LYS A 26 16.62 -1.78 -11.83
C LYS A 26 15.97 -2.19 -10.50
N THR A 27 16.60 -3.13 -9.82
CA THR A 27 16.06 -3.80 -8.63
C THR A 27 16.80 -3.42 -7.33
N SER A 28 17.63 -2.37 -7.35
CA SER A 28 18.34 -1.93 -6.15
C SER A 28 17.36 -1.54 -5.05
N ILE A 29 17.78 -1.68 -3.80
CA ILE A 29 16.96 -1.30 -2.63
C ILE A 29 16.49 0.16 -2.73
N ALA A 30 17.33 1.06 -3.26
CA ALA A 30 16.95 2.47 -3.44
C ALA A 30 15.82 2.67 -4.47
N GLU A 31 15.89 1.97 -5.62
CA GLU A 31 14.83 2.02 -6.65
C GLU A 31 13.53 1.40 -6.14
N GLN A 32 13.63 0.32 -5.36
CA GLN A 32 12.47 -0.30 -4.72
C GLN A 32 11.84 0.63 -3.67
N ALA A 33 12.66 1.25 -2.82
CA ALA A 33 12.19 2.19 -1.80
C ALA A 33 11.44 3.38 -2.42
N GLU A 34 11.95 3.93 -3.53
CA GLU A 34 11.28 5.02 -4.24
C GLU A 34 9.95 4.56 -4.86
N THR A 35 9.92 3.37 -5.46
CA THR A 35 8.69 2.79 -6.02
C THR A 35 7.64 2.54 -4.94
N ILE A 36 8.05 1.99 -3.79
CA ILE A 36 7.20 1.77 -2.61
C ILE A 36 6.67 3.09 -2.08
N LYS A 37 7.52 4.12 -1.97
CA LYS A 37 7.12 5.45 -1.48
C LYS A 37 6.01 6.04 -2.33
N VAL A 38 6.10 5.94 -3.65
CA VAL A 38 5.03 6.40 -4.56
C VAL A 38 3.73 5.64 -4.33
N THR A 39 3.79 4.32 -4.14
CA THR A 39 2.60 3.50 -3.83
C THR A 39 2.00 3.88 -2.47
N ALA A 40 2.85 4.04 -1.44
CA ALA A 40 2.44 4.41 -0.09
C ALA A 40 1.77 5.77 -0.03
N MET A 41 2.28 6.78 -0.77
CA MET A 41 1.64 8.10 -0.84
C MET A 41 0.21 8.02 -1.37
N LYS A 42 -0.04 7.19 -2.39
CA LYS A 42 -1.40 6.99 -2.93
C LYS A 42 -2.32 6.37 -1.88
N ILE A 43 -1.85 5.34 -1.16
CA ILE A 43 -2.62 4.67 -0.11
C ILE A 43 -2.88 5.62 1.08
N ALA A 44 -1.91 6.47 1.44
CA ALA A 44 -2.05 7.45 2.51
C ALA A 44 -3.23 8.41 2.27
N THR A 45 -3.53 8.75 1.01
CA THR A 45 -4.71 9.59 0.71
C THR A 45 -6.03 8.88 1.02
N LEU A 46 -6.10 7.55 0.88
CA LEU A 46 -7.27 6.75 1.25
C LEU A 46 -7.49 6.74 2.76
N VAL A 47 -6.42 6.72 3.55
CA VAL A 47 -6.50 6.79 5.00
C VAL A 47 -6.86 8.21 5.45
N THR A 48 -6.08 9.21 5.01
CA THR A 48 -6.15 10.58 5.54
C THR A 48 -7.31 11.41 5.01
N GLN A 49 -7.66 11.27 3.73
CA GLN A 49 -8.71 12.09 3.10
C GLN A 49 -10.05 11.38 3.03
N ARG A 50 -10.04 10.04 2.97
CA ARG A 50 -11.27 9.23 2.82
C ARG A 50 -11.64 8.45 4.09
N GLY A 51 -10.76 8.42 5.10
CA GLY A 51 -11.05 7.78 6.38
C GLY A 51 -11.19 6.26 6.30
N TYR A 52 -10.52 5.60 5.34
CA TYR A 52 -10.53 4.14 5.26
C TYR A 52 -9.58 3.51 6.28
N GLU A 53 -10.00 2.39 6.85
CA GLU A 53 -9.08 1.43 7.49
C GLU A 53 -8.53 0.50 6.42
N VAL A 54 -7.22 0.53 6.19
CA VAL A 54 -6.61 -0.16 5.04
C VAL A 54 -5.77 -1.35 5.51
N ALA A 55 -6.05 -2.52 4.94
CA ALA A 55 -5.15 -3.66 4.95
C ALA A 55 -4.47 -3.78 3.57
N ILE A 56 -3.15 -3.93 3.55
CA ILE A 56 -2.35 -4.00 2.31
C ILE A 56 -1.78 -5.40 2.20
N THR A 57 -1.89 -5.99 1.02
CA THR A 57 -1.31 -7.29 0.67
C THR A 57 -0.53 -7.15 -0.63
N HIS A 58 0.45 -8.03 -0.86
CA HIS A 58 1.20 -8.06 -2.11
C HIS A 58 1.54 -9.50 -2.49
N GLY A 59 1.87 -9.71 -3.77
CA GLY A 59 2.54 -10.94 -4.23
C GLY A 59 4.06 -10.86 -4.02
N ASN A 60 4.73 -12.01 -3.97
CA ASN A 60 6.17 -12.12 -3.69
C ASN A 60 7.00 -12.75 -4.82
N GLY A 61 6.67 -12.53 -6.09
CA GLY A 61 7.35 -13.19 -7.21
C GLY A 61 8.76 -12.64 -7.49
N PRO A 62 8.92 -11.36 -7.89
CA PRO A 62 10.21 -10.79 -8.30
C PRO A 62 11.13 -10.28 -7.17
N GLN A 63 10.65 -10.29 -5.92
CA GLN A 63 11.39 -9.82 -4.73
C GLN A 63 12.41 -10.84 -4.25
#